data_AF-A0A4Y2TLC4-F1
#
_entry.id   AF-A0A4Y2TLC4-F1
#
_cell.length_a   1.000
_cell.length_b   1.000
_cell.length_c   1.000
_cell.angle_alpha   90.00
_cell.angle_beta   90.00
_cell.angle_gamma   90.00
#
_symmetry.space_group_name_H-M   'P 1'
#
loop_
_entity.id
_entity.type
_entity.pdbx_description
1 polymer ?
#
loop_
_entity_poly.entity_id
_entity_poly.type
_entity_poly.pdbx_seq_one_letter_code
_entity_poly.pdbx_strand_id
1 'polypeptide(L)' 'MEMKAALKMSDVKLDLFTDIDMHLFIEKGIRGGVSMINHRHSEANHPQCPNYDASEAKKYITYLDANNLYGWPCLNHYL' A
#
# COMPACT_ATOMS: atom_id res chain seq x y z
N MET A 1 -11.89 0.42 -6.10
CA MET A 1 -11.17 0.88 -7.32
C MET A 1 -10.81 2.34 -7.07
N GLU A 2 -9.53 2.70 -7.20
CA GLU A 2 -9.02 4.05 -6.93
C GLU A 2 -9.34 4.99 -8.11
N MET A 3 -9.64 6.27 -7.84
CA MET A 3 -10.04 7.23 -8.87
C MET A 3 -9.00 7.39 -9.99
N LYS A 4 -7.71 7.37 -9.64
CA LYS A 4 -6.60 7.41 -10.60
C LYS A 4 -6.61 6.19 -11.55
N ALA A 5 -6.95 5.01 -11.04
CA ALA A 5 -7.05 3.80 -11.85
C ALA A 5 -8.25 3.85 -12.80
N ALA A 6 -9.40 4.35 -12.32
CA ALA A 6 -10.60 4.53 -13.15
C ALA A 6 -10.34 5.49 -14.32
N LEU A 7 -9.67 6.62 -14.06
CA LEU A 7 -9.30 7.59 -15.11
C LEU A 7 -8.33 7.00 -16.13
N LYS A 8 -7.35 6.20 -15.70
CA LYS A 8 -6.42 5.50 -16.61
C LYS A 8 -7.15 4.49 -17.50
N MET A 9 -8.14 3.77 -16.95
CA MET A 9 -8.91 2.76 -17.69
C MET A 9 -9.91 3.35 -18.68
N SER A 10 -10.45 4.55 -18.39
CA SER A 10 -11.43 5.21 -19.25
C SER A 10 -10.82 6.13 -20.32
N ASP A 11 -9.51 6.35 -20.28
CA ASP A 11 -8.76 7.26 -21.19
C ASP A 11 -9.35 8.68 -21.25
N VAL A 12 -10.01 9.10 -20.17
CA VAL A 12 -10.57 10.44 -20.06
C VAL A 12 -9.45 11.45 -19.87
N LYS A 13 -9.37 12.44 -20.77
CA LYS A 13 -8.46 13.58 -20.63
C LYS A 13 -9.10 14.62 -19.72
N LEU A 14 -8.41 14.96 -18.64
CA LEU A 14 -8.83 16.03 -17.72
C LEU A 14 -8.19 17.35 -18.14
N ASP A 15 -9.00 18.40 -18.23
CA ASP A 15 -8.54 19.77 -18.39
C ASP A 15 -8.09 20.35 -17.04
N LEU A 16 -7.38 21.48 -17.09
CA LEU A 16 -6.97 22.19 -15.89
C LEU A 16 -8.19 22.63 -15.07
N PHE A 17 -8.18 22.33 -13.78
CA PHE A 17 -9.27 22.70 -12.88
C PHE A 17 -9.33 24.22 -12.69
N THR A 18 -10.46 24.82 -13.10
CA THR A 18 -10.78 26.24 -12.86
C THR A 18 -11.83 26.43 -11.77
N ASP A 19 -12.55 25.36 -11.42
CA ASP A 19 -13.61 25.35 -10.40
C ASP A 19 -13.05 24.89 -9.04
N ILE A 20 -13.36 25.64 -7.99
CA ILE A 20 -12.96 25.35 -6.62
C ILE A 20 -13.62 24.09 -6.08
N ASP A 21 -14.85 23.77 -6.49
CA ASP A 21 -15.57 22.58 -6.02
C ASP A 21 -14.92 21.31 -6.55
N MET A 22 -14.42 21.35 -7.79
CA MET A 22 -13.63 20.26 -8.37
C MET A 22 -12.30 20.08 -7.64
N HIS A 23 -11.61 21.17 -7.28
CA HIS A 23 -10.37 21.09 -6.52
C HIS A 23 -10.58 20.43 -5.15
N LEU A 24 -11.60 20.90 -4.40
CA LEU A 24 -11.96 20.35 -3.10
C LEU A 24 -12.40 18.88 -3.17
N PHE A 25 -13.05 18.48 -4.26
CA PHE A 25 -13.42 17.07 -4.47
C PHE A 25 -12.18 16.17 -4.56
N ILE A 26 -11.16 16.59 -5.31
CA ILE A 26 -9.91 15.83 -5.46
C ILE A 26 -9.14 15.80 -4.13
N GLU A 27 -8.99 16.94 -3.47
CA GLU A 27 -8.29 17.02 -2.18
C GLU A 27 -8.93 16.12 -1.11
N LYS A 28 -10.27 16.11 -1.04
CA LYS A 28 -11.01 15.21 -0.14
C LYS A 28 -10.81 13.73 -0.49
N GLY A 29 -10.45 13.41 -1.72
CA GLY A 29 -10.15 12.06 -2.20
C GLY A 29 -8.73 11.59 -1.89
N ILE A 30 -7.79 12.50 -1.60
CA ILE A 30 -6.40 12.15 -1.31
C ILE A 30 -6.32 11.38 0.01
N ARG A 31 -5.57 10.27 -0.01
CA ARG A 31 -5.29 9.43 1.17
C ARG A 31 -3.78 9.24 1.28
N GLY A 32 -3.30 9.14 2.52
CA GLY A 32 -1.90 8.85 2.80
C GLY A 32 -1.56 7.36 2.65
N GLY A 33 -0.45 6.94 3.26
CA GLY A 33 -0.05 5.54 3.28
C GLY A 33 -1.09 4.62 3.95
N VAL A 34 -1.15 3.38 3.49
CA VAL A 34 -2.00 2.34 4.08
C VAL A 34 -1.25 1.69 5.24
N SER A 35 -1.88 1.62 6.41
CA SER A 35 -1.41 0.85 7.56
C SER A 35 -2.49 -0.13 7.99
N MET A 36 -2.13 -1.39 8.17
CA MET A 36 -3.08 -2.45 8.45
C MET A 36 -2.45 -3.52 9.34
N ILE A 37 -3.25 -4.03 10.29
CA ILE A 37 -2.90 -5.15 11.17
C ILE A 37 -3.91 -6.27 10.92
N ASN A 38 -3.49 -7.31 10.18
CA ASN A 38 -4.33 -8.47 9.87
C ASN A 38 -4.52 -9.41 11.07
N HIS A 39 -3.51 -9.48 11.94
CA HIS A 39 -3.50 -10.39 13.08
C HIS A 39 -2.85 -9.68 14.27
N ARG A 40 -3.53 -9.66 15.42
CA ARG A 40 -3.10 -8.88 16.59
C ARG A 40 -1.81 -9.37 17.22
N HIS A 41 -1.54 -10.67 17.17
CA HIS A 41 -0.36 -11.26 17.81
C HIS A 41 0.13 -12.48 17.04
N SER A 42 1.38 -12.47 16.58
CA SER A 42 2.00 -13.61 15.92
C SER A 42 3.39 -13.82 16.48
N GLU A 43 3.66 -15.02 16.99
CA GLU A 43 5.00 -15.43 17.43
C GLU A 43 5.64 -16.36 16.39
N ALA A 44 6.96 -16.27 16.20
CA ALA A 44 7.71 -17.16 15.33
C ALA A 44 8.08 -18.45 16.08
N ASN A 45 8.06 -19.59 15.39
CA ASN A 45 8.50 -20.87 15.93
C ASN A 45 9.63 -21.43 15.05
N HIS A 46 10.88 -21.14 15.42
CA HIS A 46 12.07 -21.59 14.71
C HIS A 46 13.18 -21.94 15.73
N PRO A 47 14.07 -22.93 15.48
CA PRO A 47 15.08 -23.37 16.46
C PRO A 47 16.03 -22.29 17.00
N GLN A 48 16.12 -21.14 16.34
CA GLN A 48 16.94 -20.00 16.79
C GLN A 48 16.17 -19.05 17.72
N CYS A 49 14.87 -19.27 17.91
CA CYS A 49 14.03 -18.48 18.80
C CYS A 49 14.13 -19.01 20.25
N PRO A 50 14.10 -18.13 21.26
CA PRO A 50 14.24 -18.54 22.67
C PRO A 50 13.11 -19.45 23.17
N ASN A 51 11.90 -19.33 22.61
CA ASN A 51 10.71 -20.11 23.00
C ASN A 51 10.37 -21.22 21.98
N TYR A 52 11.37 -21.79 21.31
CA TYR A 52 11.13 -22.82 20.29
C TYR A 52 10.47 -24.07 20.88
N ASP A 53 9.36 -24.49 20.28
CA ASP A 53 8.70 -25.76 20.56
C ASP A 53 8.82 -26.70 19.36
N ALA A 54 9.49 -27.83 19.56
CA ALA A 54 9.69 -28.86 18.54
C ALA A 54 8.42 -29.68 18.23
N SER A 55 7.40 -29.62 19.11
CA SER A 55 6.11 -30.27 18.90
C SER A 55 5.18 -29.47 17.98
N GLU A 56 5.43 -28.17 17.85
CA GLU A 56 4.66 -27.28 16.99
C GLU A 56 5.26 -27.15 15.58
N ALA A 57 4.42 -26.72 14.63
CA ALA A 57 4.88 -26.44 13.27
C ALA A 57 5.83 -25.24 13.24
N LYS A 58 6.86 -25.31 12.39
CA LYS A 58 7.78 -24.19 12.17
C LYS A 58 7.04 -23.00 11.57
N LYS A 59 7.24 -21.82 12.16
CA LYS A 59 6.57 -20.58 11.77
C LYS A 59 7.58 -19.44 11.65
N TYR A 60 7.49 -18.70 10.54
CA TYR A 60 8.37 -17.57 10.25
C TYR A 60 7.56 -16.28 10.18
N ILE A 61 8.15 -15.17 10.63
CA ILE A 61 7.60 -13.83 10.47
C ILE A 61 8.45 -13.12 9.43
N THR A 62 7.83 -12.76 8.31
CA THR A 62 8.51 -12.07 7.21
C THR A 62 8.40 -10.55 7.39
N TYR A 63 9.52 -9.85 7.24
CA TYR A 63 9.56 -8.40 7.15
C TYR A 63 9.98 -7.99 5.74
N LEU A 64 9.15 -7.20 5.06
CA LEU A 64 9.40 -6.70 3.71
C LEU A 64 9.29 -5.19 3.72
N ASP A 65 10.21 -4.51 3.05
CA ASP A 65 10.17 -3.06 2.84
C ASP A 65 10.42 -2.75 1.37
N ALA A 66 9.73 -1.72 0.86
CA ALA A 66 9.84 -1.29 -0.52
C ALA A 66 10.77 -0.07 -0.62
N ASN A 67 11.96 -0.29 -1.18
CA ASN A 67 12.89 0.80 -1.48
C ASN A 67 12.23 1.80 -2.44
N ASN A 68 12.12 3.06 -2.02
CA ASN A 68 11.52 4.15 -2.81
C ASN A 68 10.03 3.92 -3.17
N LEU A 69 9.20 3.54 -2.18
CA LEU A 69 7.78 3.24 -2.33
C LEU A 69 6.97 4.30 -3.12
N TYR A 70 7.21 5.60 -2.90
CA TYR A 70 6.48 6.66 -3.61
C TYR A 70 7.09 7.03 -4.97
N GLY A 71 8.42 6.97 -5.12
CA GLY A 71 9.08 7.33 -6.38
C GLY A 71 8.87 6.28 -7.46
N TRP A 72 8.81 5.00 -7.09
CA TRP A 72 8.58 3.88 -8.01
C TRP A 72 7.31 4.03 -8.89
N PRO A 73 6.10 4.24 -8.32
CA PRO A 73 4.89 4.42 -9.11
C PRO A 73 4.86 5.75 -9.88
N CYS A 74 5.58 6.78 -9.43
CA CYS A 74 5.71 8.04 -10.15
C CYS A 74 6.56 7.89 -11.42
N LEU A 75 7.65 7.13 -11.36
CA LEU A 75 8.55 6.90 -12.49
C LEU A 75 7.97 5.91 -13.51
N ASN A 76 7.36 4.81 -13.03
CA ASN A 76 6.80 3.77 -13.90
C ASN A 76 5.47 4.16 -14.57
N HIS A 77 4.96 5.38 -14.34
CA HIS A 77 3.77 5.86 -15.06
C HIS A 77 4.12 6.50 -16.42
N TYR A 78 5.41 6.76 -16.68
CA TYR A 78 5.90 7.37 -17.92
C TYR A 78 6.47 6.36 -18.93
N LEU A 79 6.44 5.06 -18.60
CA LEU A 79 6.78 3.93 -19.48
C LEU A 79 5.52 3.11 -19.76
#